data_AF-A0A4S8MI33-F1
#
_entry.id   AF-A0A4S8MI33-F1
#
_cell.length_a   1.000
_cell.length_b   1.000
_cell.length_c   1.000
_cell.angle_alpha   90.00
_cell.angle_beta   90.00
_cell.angle_gamma   90.00
#
_symmetry.space_group_name_H-M   'P 1'
#
loop_
_entity.id
_entity.type
_entity.pdbx_description
1 polymer ?
#
loop_
_entity_poly.entity_id
_entity_poly.type
_entity_poly.pdbx_seq_one_letter_code
_entity_poly.pdbx_strand_id
1 'polypeptide(L)'
;MSQDARQVRTTVFDIIKDLVRGSETTGGYGYTDVRSILESCSKACARYSLCLSELLQEKSIEEHTPLFWAIVNRRRQRQGREQGERQEQEQGQDEEAGSPDLLTCLLFFTAPLQPSTVSDVRLACLLTSDQELFKRLRMSPDFAPLSGTDQMLLGATMIPDDVVVENLDGDDQAFAADLRITQFQKRMKISKEIGVEFIARGRMWKLAFKVSTNSEARPGAWCISLSLMENSAPTMLDSRLVIPYAQVSSDTPASPSGSKKSPIHIRMQTSDELVPPEMFKHTHQVREILVPLSADGVVRTLEYVGSPYIGPDDSLKARLEVKLAKPGQDCIIC
;
A
#
# COMPACT_ATOMS: atom_id res chain seq x y z
N MET A 1 -30.55 -8.80 22.30
CA MET A 1 -29.38 -8.95 23.20
C MET A 1 -29.86 -8.96 24.63
N SER A 2 -29.37 -9.91 25.44
CA SER A 2 -29.55 -9.90 26.90
C SER A 2 -28.89 -8.67 27.54
N GLN A 3 -29.36 -8.23 28.70
CA GLN A 3 -28.76 -7.14 29.47
C GLN A 3 -27.29 -7.42 29.79
N ASP A 4 -26.99 -8.66 30.18
CA ASP A 4 -25.61 -9.09 30.48
C ASP A 4 -24.70 -9.00 29.26
N ALA A 5 -25.21 -9.36 28.07
CA ALA A 5 -24.44 -9.25 26.83
C ALA A 5 -24.10 -7.79 26.48
N ARG A 6 -25.00 -6.84 26.78
CA ARG A 6 -24.72 -5.40 26.61
C ARG A 6 -23.67 -4.90 27.59
N GLN A 7 -23.73 -5.37 28.84
CA GLN A 7 -22.74 -5.02 29.85
C GLN A 7 -21.35 -5.53 29.47
N VAL A 8 -21.24 -6.80 29.08
CA VAL A 8 -19.98 -7.42 28.62
C VAL A 8 -19.43 -6.68 27.40
N ARG A 9 -20.26 -6.35 26.42
CA ARG A 9 -19.86 -5.55 25.26
C ARG A 9 -19.27 -4.19 25.67
N THR A 10 -19.91 -3.49 26.59
CA THR A 10 -19.45 -2.18 27.08
C THR A 10 -18.11 -2.32 27.79
N THR A 11 -17.98 -3.28 28.70
CA THR A 11 -16.72 -3.57 29.41
C THR A 11 -15.59 -3.91 28.44
N VAL A 12 -15.86 -4.74 27.42
CA VAL A 12 -14.86 -5.08 26.40
C VAL A 12 -14.43 -3.84 25.60
N PHE A 13 -15.37 -2.96 25.24
CA PHE A 13 -15.01 -1.71 24.57
C PHE A 13 -14.16 -0.79 25.42
N ASP A 14 -14.48 -0.65 26.70
CA ASP A 14 -13.70 0.20 27.61
C ASP A 14 -12.28 -0.35 27.78
N ILE A 15 -12.12 -1.67 27.93
CA ILE A 15 -10.80 -2.32 27.96
C ILE A 15 -10.03 -2.06 26.65
N ILE A 16 -10.67 -2.20 25.50
CA ILE A 16 -10.01 -1.96 24.20
C ILE A 16 -9.60 -0.50 24.04
N LYS A 17 -10.46 0.44 24.47
CA LYS A 17 -10.15 1.88 24.49
C LYS A 17 -8.93 2.16 25.37
N ASP A 18 -8.89 1.57 26.56
CA ASP A 18 -7.79 1.73 27.49
C ASP A 18 -6.49 1.11 26.98
N LEU A 19 -6.56 -0.03 26.28
CA LEU A 19 -5.40 -0.63 25.62
C LEU A 19 -4.81 0.30 24.54
N VAL A 20 -5.67 0.89 23.72
CA VAL A 20 -5.27 1.80 22.64
C VAL A 20 -4.68 3.10 23.21
N ARG A 21 -5.30 3.68 24.25
CA ARG A 21 -4.84 4.91 24.92
C ARG A 21 -3.60 4.70 25.78
N GLY A 22 -3.57 3.61 26.54
CA GLY A 22 -2.51 3.28 27.52
C GLY A 22 -1.15 2.97 26.90
N SER A 23 -1.09 2.80 25.58
CA SER A 23 0.18 2.79 24.84
C SER A 23 0.99 4.09 25.00
N GLU A 24 0.35 5.22 25.32
CA GLU A 24 1.01 6.53 25.44
C GLU A 24 1.51 6.85 26.86
N THR A 25 0.86 6.35 27.93
CA THR A 25 1.02 6.91 29.29
C THR A 25 1.71 6.01 30.32
N THR A 26 1.67 4.69 30.16
CA THR A 26 2.20 3.74 31.16
C THR A 26 3.14 2.74 30.52
N GLY A 27 4.42 3.09 30.40
CA GLY A 27 5.54 2.14 30.31
C GLY A 27 5.46 0.94 29.36
N GLY A 28 4.52 0.93 28.40
CA GLY A 28 4.18 -0.21 27.54
C GLY A 28 3.64 -1.42 28.30
N TYR A 29 2.39 -1.84 28.03
CA TYR A 29 2.02 -3.23 28.27
C TYR A 29 2.92 -4.13 27.42
N GLY A 30 3.43 -5.21 28.00
CA GLY A 30 4.15 -6.22 27.22
C GLY A 30 3.23 -6.85 26.18
N TYR A 31 3.78 -7.32 25.06
CA TYR A 31 3.03 -8.06 24.03
C TYR A 31 2.18 -9.20 24.64
N THR A 32 2.78 -9.93 25.58
CA THR A 32 2.13 -11.04 26.31
C THR A 32 0.89 -10.57 27.07
N ASP A 33 0.95 -9.38 27.66
CA ASP A 33 -0.15 -8.83 28.45
C ASP A 33 -1.31 -8.45 27.54
N VAL A 34 -1.03 -7.71 26.45
CA VAL A 34 -2.04 -7.32 25.46
C VAL A 34 -2.73 -8.56 24.87
N ARG A 35 -1.95 -9.57 24.49
CA ARG A 35 -2.50 -10.81 23.94
C ARG A 35 -3.40 -11.51 24.95
N SER A 36 -2.95 -11.66 26.20
CA SER A 36 -3.72 -12.32 27.26
C SER A 36 -5.04 -11.59 27.56
N ILE A 37 -5.03 -10.26 27.52
CA ILE A 37 -6.23 -9.43 27.71
C ILE A 37 -7.22 -9.67 26.57
N LEU A 38 -6.76 -9.64 25.31
CA LEU A 38 -7.61 -9.90 24.16
C LEU A 38 -8.15 -11.35 24.13
N GLU A 39 -7.36 -12.34 24.55
CA GLU A 39 -7.85 -13.72 24.72
C GLU A 39 -8.93 -13.82 25.81
N SER A 40 -8.77 -13.08 26.91
CA SER A 40 -9.78 -12.98 27.97
C SER A 40 -11.07 -12.34 27.46
N CYS A 41 -10.97 -11.22 26.72
CA CYS A 41 -12.10 -10.57 26.06
C CYS A 41 -12.80 -11.53 25.09
N SER A 42 -12.04 -12.29 24.29
CA SER A 42 -12.59 -13.26 23.34
C SER A 42 -13.39 -14.35 24.04
N LYS A 43 -12.84 -14.93 25.12
CA LYS A 43 -13.53 -15.93 25.95
C LYS A 43 -14.79 -15.37 26.62
N ALA A 44 -14.74 -14.12 27.09
CA ALA A 44 -15.89 -13.44 27.67
C ALA A 44 -16.98 -13.21 26.60
N CYS A 45 -16.63 -12.70 25.42
CA CYS A 45 -17.55 -12.52 24.30
C CYS A 45 -18.25 -13.83 23.89
N ALA A 46 -17.48 -14.92 23.77
CA ALA A 46 -18.01 -16.23 23.39
C ALA A 46 -19.10 -16.76 24.34
N ARG A 47 -18.99 -16.48 25.64
CA ARG A 47 -20.00 -16.88 26.64
C ARG A 47 -21.37 -16.21 26.44
N TYR A 48 -21.39 -15.05 25.79
CA TYR A 48 -22.61 -14.26 25.56
C TYR A 48 -22.98 -14.18 24.07
N SER A 49 -22.44 -15.09 23.24
CA SER A 49 -22.67 -15.14 21.79
C SER A 49 -22.28 -13.84 21.07
N LEU A 50 -21.22 -13.18 21.53
CA LEU A 50 -20.62 -12.01 20.88
C LEU A 50 -19.35 -12.44 20.12
N CYS A 51 -19.08 -11.78 19.00
CA CYS A 51 -17.84 -11.97 18.25
C CYS A 51 -16.85 -10.84 18.56
N LEU A 52 -15.68 -11.16 19.11
CA LEU A 52 -14.65 -10.15 19.39
C LEU A 52 -14.17 -9.47 18.09
N SER A 53 -14.04 -10.22 17.00
CA SER A 53 -13.66 -9.66 15.69
C SER A 53 -14.64 -8.58 15.27
N GLU A 54 -15.95 -8.79 15.38
CA GLU A 54 -16.96 -7.78 15.04
C GLU A 54 -16.79 -6.53 15.91
N LEU A 55 -16.61 -6.70 17.23
CA LEU A 55 -16.41 -5.56 18.15
C LEU A 55 -15.16 -4.74 17.79
N LEU A 56 -14.05 -5.40 17.43
CA LEU A 56 -12.81 -4.73 17.04
C LEU A 56 -12.91 -3.97 15.71
N GLN A 57 -13.93 -4.26 14.90
CA GLN A 57 -14.20 -3.59 13.62
C GLN A 57 -15.24 -2.47 13.74
N GLU A 58 -15.83 -2.30 14.91
CA GLU A 58 -16.77 -1.22 15.16
C GLU A 58 -16.06 0.11 15.42
N LYS A 59 -16.64 1.17 14.85
CA LYS A 59 -16.22 2.56 15.03
C LYS A 59 -16.62 3.08 16.41
N SER A 60 -15.95 2.56 17.44
CA SER A 60 -16.30 2.75 18.85
C SER A 60 -15.50 3.85 19.55
N ILE A 61 -14.46 4.38 18.89
CA ILE A 61 -13.55 5.39 19.44
C ILE A 61 -13.52 6.58 18.48
N GLU A 62 -14.26 7.63 18.79
CA GLU A 62 -14.28 8.88 17.98
C GLU A 62 -14.55 8.61 16.49
N GLU A 63 -15.58 7.80 16.18
CA GLU A 63 -15.96 7.42 14.80
C GLU A 63 -14.93 6.57 14.02
N HIS A 64 -13.92 6.06 14.72
CA HIS A 64 -12.89 5.18 14.16
C HIS A 64 -12.75 3.86 14.93
N THR A 65 -12.13 2.89 14.27
CA THR A 65 -11.86 1.57 14.83
C THR A 65 -10.68 1.59 15.81
N PRO A 66 -10.59 0.62 16.74
CA PRO A 66 -9.38 0.40 17.54
C PRO A 66 -8.11 0.22 16.72
N LEU A 67 -8.20 -0.41 15.53
CA LEU A 67 -7.07 -0.58 14.62
C LEU A 67 -6.55 0.76 14.07
N PHE A 68 -7.45 1.68 13.69
CA PHE A 68 -7.07 3.02 13.26
C PHE A 68 -6.22 3.73 14.33
N TRP A 69 -6.70 3.75 15.56
CA TRP A 69 -6.01 4.43 16.65
C TRP A 69 -4.70 3.76 17.05
N ALA A 70 -4.63 2.43 16.99
CA ALA A 70 -3.38 1.70 17.21
C ALA A 70 -2.29 2.13 16.20
N ILE A 71 -2.65 2.44 14.96
CA ILE A 71 -1.74 2.93 13.93
C ILE A 71 -1.33 4.38 14.21
N VAL A 72 -2.29 5.25 14.50
CA VAL A 72 -2.04 6.68 14.79
C VAL A 72 -1.12 6.85 16.01
N ASN A 73 -1.39 6.12 17.09
CA ASN A 73 -0.64 6.23 18.34
C ASN A 73 0.79 5.65 18.21
N ARG A 74 0.97 4.62 17.38
CA ARG A 74 2.29 4.04 17.10
C ARG A 74 3.30 5.07 16.58
N ARG A 75 2.89 5.96 15.66
CA ARG A 75 3.79 6.98 15.10
C ARG A 75 4.23 7.99 16.16
N ARG A 76 3.31 8.40 17.04
CA ARG A 76 3.60 9.33 18.14
C ARG A 76 4.65 8.77 19.09
N GLN A 77 4.53 7.48 19.41
CA GLN A 77 5.48 6.81 20.30
C GLN A 77 6.91 6.78 19.74
N ARG A 78 7.07 6.54 18.43
CA ARG A 78 8.38 6.58 17.76
C ARG A 78 9.01 7.97 17.81
N GLN A 79 8.23 9.01 17.51
CA GLN A 79 8.72 10.40 17.55
C GLN A 79 9.14 10.85 18.95
N GLY A 80 8.46 10.38 20.00
CA GLY A 80 8.82 10.68 21.38
C GLY A 80 10.16 10.09 21.82
N ARG A 81 10.50 8.88 21.35
CA ARG A 81 11.79 8.23 21.66
C ARG A 81 12.97 8.89 20.94
N GLU A 82 12.80 9.23 19.66
CA GLU A 82 13.87 9.87 18.87
C GLU A 82 14.31 11.23 19.44
N GLN A 83 13.42 11.95 20.13
CA GLN A 83 13.76 13.21 20.80
C GLN A 83 14.43 13.01 22.17
N GLY A 84 14.12 11.91 22.87
CA GLY A 84 14.70 11.59 24.19
C GLY A 84 16.07 10.91 24.12
N GLU A 85 16.37 10.15 23.06
CA GLU A 85 17.55 9.29 22.98
C GLU A 85 18.80 9.93 22.35
N ARG A 86 18.77 11.24 22.03
CA ARG A 86 19.97 11.96 21.54
C ARG A 86 21.13 12.07 22.57
N GLN A 87 20.99 11.54 23.78
CA GLN A 87 22.04 11.55 24.79
C GLN A 87 22.64 10.18 25.16
N GLU A 88 22.08 9.05 24.73
CA GLU A 88 22.62 7.72 25.07
C GLU A 88 22.42 6.71 23.93
N GLN A 89 23.24 6.77 22.87
CA GLN A 89 23.33 5.66 21.91
C GLN A 89 24.78 5.38 21.52
N GLU A 90 25.39 4.40 22.21
CA GLU A 90 26.52 3.63 21.67
C GLU A 90 26.48 2.13 22.04
N GLN A 91 25.39 1.60 22.63
CA GLN A 91 25.32 0.16 22.94
C GLN A 91 23.94 -0.45 22.64
N GLY A 92 23.90 -1.34 21.64
CA GLY A 92 22.91 -2.44 21.54
C GLY A 92 21.82 -2.28 20.49
N GLN A 93 22.11 -2.60 19.23
CA GLN A 93 21.24 -2.45 18.05
C GLN A 93 20.32 -3.66 17.74
N ASP A 94 20.08 -4.61 18.66
CA ASP A 94 19.46 -5.91 18.30
C ASP A 94 18.05 -6.20 18.87
N GLU A 95 17.42 -5.32 19.67
CA GLU A 95 16.10 -5.61 20.29
C GLU A 95 14.87 -5.08 19.55
N GLU A 96 15.00 -4.36 18.43
CA GLU A 96 13.83 -3.81 17.70
C GLU A 96 13.19 -4.82 16.72
N ALA A 97 13.74 -6.03 16.60
CA ALA A 97 13.41 -6.96 15.51
C ALA A 97 12.34 -8.03 15.81
N GLY A 98 11.71 -8.09 17.00
CA GLY A 98 10.97 -9.32 17.37
C GLY A 98 9.71 -9.24 18.21
N SER A 99 9.43 -8.18 18.97
CA SER A 99 8.19 -8.15 19.78
C SER A 99 7.01 -7.67 18.92
N PRO A 100 5.95 -8.48 18.71
CA PRO A 100 4.81 -8.03 17.96
C PRO A 100 4.14 -6.88 18.72
N ASP A 101 3.78 -5.82 18.01
CA ASP A 101 3.16 -4.64 18.59
C ASP A 101 1.65 -4.87 18.87
N LEU A 102 1.04 -3.93 19.59
CA LEU A 102 -0.42 -3.89 19.83
C LEU A 102 -1.21 -4.07 18.52
N LEU A 103 -0.75 -3.45 17.43
CA LEU A 103 -1.40 -3.55 16.12
C LEU A 103 -1.42 -4.99 15.61
N THR A 104 -0.31 -5.72 15.71
CA THR A 104 -0.21 -7.13 15.31
C THR A 104 -1.16 -8.01 16.12
N CYS A 105 -1.25 -7.77 17.44
CA CYS A 105 -2.25 -8.41 18.30
C CYS A 105 -3.67 -8.15 17.83
N LEU A 106 -4.03 -6.89 17.62
CA LEU A 106 -5.38 -6.52 17.20
C LEU A 106 -5.72 -7.19 15.86
N LEU A 107 -4.86 -7.07 14.85
CA LEU A 107 -5.08 -7.68 13.52
C LEU A 107 -5.37 -9.18 13.61
N PHE A 108 -4.65 -9.91 14.47
CA PHE A 108 -4.87 -11.33 14.69
C PHE A 108 -6.29 -11.65 15.20
N PHE A 109 -6.85 -10.83 16.11
CA PHE A 109 -8.21 -11.03 16.63
C PHE A 109 -9.30 -10.42 15.74
N THR A 110 -8.94 -9.54 14.82
CA THR A 110 -9.89 -8.85 13.93
C THR A 110 -10.15 -9.63 12.63
N ALA A 111 -9.25 -10.51 12.20
CA ALA A 111 -9.42 -11.24 10.94
C ALA A 111 -10.72 -12.10 10.90
N PRO A 112 -11.43 -12.17 9.75
CA PRO A 112 -11.19 -11.42 8.51
C PRO A 112 -11.64 -9.95 8.59
N LEU A 113 -10.90 -9.07 7.92
CA LEU A 113 -11.22 -7.64 7.90
C LEU A 113 -12.36 -7.33 6.93
N GLN A 114 -13.33 -6.55 7.41
CA GLN A 114 -14.39 -5.96 6.62
C GLN A 114 -13.82 -4.83 5.74
N PRO A 115 -14.39 -4.61 4.54
CA PRO A 115 -13.94 -3.54 3.65
C PRO A 115 -13.91 -2.16 4.32
N SER A 116 -14.89 -1.84 5.18
CA SER A 116 -14.93 -0.59 5.94
C SER A 116 -13.76 -0.44 6.91
N THR A 117 -13.33 -1.54 7.53
CA THR A 117 -12.18 -1.59 8.44
C THR A 117 -10.88 -1.42 7.67
N VAL A 118 -10.77 -2.02 6.48
CA VAL A 118 -9.61 -1.84 5.58
C VAL A 118 -9.49 -0.37 5.16
N SER A 119 -10.60 0.27 4.78
CA SER A 119 -10.62 1.71 4.47
C SER A 119 -10.21 2.58 5.66
N ASP A 120 -10.63 2.23 6.88
CA ASP A 120 -10.24 2.95 8.10
C ASP A 120 -8.73 2.79 8.41
N VAL A 121 -8.19 1.59 8.25
CA VAL A 121 -6.75 1.32 8.38
C VAL A 121 -5.94 2.05 7.31
N ARG A 122 -6.42 2.10 6.06
CA ARG A 122 -5.81 2.89 4.97
C ARG A 122 -5.75 4.36 5.32
N LEU A 123 -6.85 4.92 5.84
CA LEU A 123 -6.91 6.29 6.30
C LEU A 123 -5.89 6.56 7.43
N ALA A 124 -5.78 5.65 8.41
CA ALA A 124 -4.79 5.78 9.48
C ALA A 124 -3.35 5.80 8.94
N CYS A 125 -3.02 4.90 7.99
CA CYS A 125 -1.72 4.87 7.33
C CYS A 125 -1.46 6.16 6.53
N LEU A 126 -2.49 6.70 5.87
CA LEU A 126 -2.39 7.94 5.11
C LEU A 126 -2.09 9.14 6.02
N LEU A 127 -2.83 9.29 7.12
CA LEU A 127 -2.63 10.35 8.12
C LEU A 127 -1.24 10.28 8.76
N THR A 128 -0.76 9.07 8.99
CA THR A 128 0.59 8.81 9.53
C THR A 128 1.67 8.79 8.46
N SER A 129 1.33 8.88 7.18
CA SER A 129 2.26 8.73 6.05
C SER A 129 3.25 7.57 6.23
N ASP A 130 2.82 6.47 6.86
CA ASP A 130 3.67 5.34 7.22
C ASP A 130 3.62 4.28 6.11
N GLN A 131 4.41 4.53 5.07
CA GLN A 131 4.49 3.64 3.90
C GLN A 131 5.03 2.24 4.27
N GLU A 132 5.96 2.13 5.22
CA GLU A 132 6.54 0.84 5.61
C GLU A 132 5.53 -0.03 6.37
N LEU A 133 4.72 0.58 7.24
CA LEU A 133 3.59 -0.12 7.82
C LEU A 133 2.56 -0.53 6.77
N PHE A 134 2.18 0.39 5.88
CA PHE A 134 1.21 0.08 4.82
C PHE A 134 1.69 -1.05 3.91
N LYS A 135 2.97 -1.05 3.54
CA LYS A 135 3.65 -2.13 2.84
C LYS A 135 3.50 -3.45 3.60
N ARG A 136 3.89 -3.51 4.88
CA ARG A 136 3.76 -4.73 5.70
C ARG A 136 2.32 -5.23 5.81
N LEU A 137 1.35 -4.33 5.98
CA LEU A 137 -0.06 -4.69 6.04
C LEU A 137 -0.52 -5.35 4.74
N ARG A 138 -0.16 -4.81 3.59
CA ARG A 138 -0.48 -5.42 2.28
C ARG A 138 0.14 -6.79 2.05
N MET A 139 1.25 -7.12 2.73
CA MET A 139 1.83 -8.46 2.67
C MET A 139 0.98 -9.49 3.43
N SER A 140 0.10 -9.04 4.32
CA SER A 140 -0.79 -9.91 5.08
C SER A 140 -2.02 -10.30 4.24
N PRO A 141 -2.33 -11.60 4.10
CA PRO A 141 -3.49 -12.06 3.34
C PRO A 141 -4.83 -11.58 3.92
N ASP A 142 -4.86 -11.28 5.22
CA ASP A 142 -6.08 -10.80 5.91
C ASP A 142 -6.43 -9.34 5.56
N PHE A 143 -5.45 -8.58 5.05
CA PHE A 143 -5.60 -7.16 4.73
C PHE A 143 -5.83 -6.91 3.24
N ALA A 144 -5.05 -7.58 2.40
CA ALA A 144 -5.15 -7.48 0.94
C ALA A 144 -5.28 -8.89 0.36
N PRO A 145 -6.46 -9.54 0.50
CA PRO A 145 -6.65 -10.87 -0.04
C PRO A 145 -6.41 -10.84 -1.54
N LEU A 146 -5.58 -11.76 -2.02
CA LEU A 146 -5.35 -11.94 -3.45
C LEU A 146 -6.67 -12.29 -4.13
N SER A 147 -6.82 -11.86 -5.39
CA SER A 147 -7.90 -12.39 -6.23
C SER A 147 -7.82 -13.92 -6.22
N GLY A 148 -8.96 -14.61 -6.10
CA GLY A 148 -8.97 -16.09 -6.11
C GLY A 148 -8.30 -16.67 -7.36
N THR A 149 -8.33 -15.92 -8.47
CA THR A 149 -7.59 -16.24 -9.69
C THR A 149 -6.08 -16.16 -9.47
N ASP A 150 -5.56 -15.07 -8.89
CA ASP A 150 -4.14 -14.93 -8.55
C ASP A 150 -3.69 -16.01 -7.56
N GLN A 151 -4.50 -16.31 -6.54
CA GLN A 151 -4.19 -17.34 -5.55
C GLN A 151 -4.09 -18.74 -6.19
N MET A 152 -5.00 -19.08 -7.11
CA MET A 152 -4.97 -20.37 -7.81
C MET A 152 -3.76 -20.52 -8.73
N LEU A 153 -3.31 -19.43 -9.36
CA LEU A 153 -2.22 -19.43 -10.33
C LEU A 153 -0.84 -19.40 -9.71
N LEU A 154 -0.70 -18.61 -8.66
CA LEU A 154 0.58 -18.30 -8.03
C LEU A 154 0.88 -19.28 -6.88
N GLY A 155 -0.13 -20.06 -6.47
CA GLY A 155 -0.04 -21.01 -5.37
C GLY A 155 0.03 -20.33 -4.00
N ALA A 156 0.20 -21.13 -2.96
CA ALA A 156 0.31 -20.65 -1.57
C ALA A 156 1.63 -19.89 -1.28
N THR A 157 2.58 -19.88 -2.23
CA THR A 157 3.93 -19.31 -2.07
C THR A 157 4.14 -18.04 -2.90
N MET A 158 3.08 -17.27 -3.18
CA MET A 158 3.24 -16.02 -3.91
C MET A 158 4.13 -15.05 -3.14
N ILE A 159 5.19 -14.58 -3.78
CA ILE A 159 5.97 -13.43 -3.31
C ILE A 159 5.16 -12.18 -3.66
N PRO A 160 4.71 -11.39 -2.68
CA PRO A 160 3.93 -10.20 -2.97
C PRO A 160 4.75 -9.16 -3.74
N ASP A 161 4.05 -8.27 -4.44
CA ASP A 161 4.67 -7.17 -5.17
C ASP A 161 5.32 -6.18 -4.20
N ASP A 162 6.53 -5.74 -4.54
CA ASP A 162 7.32 -4.83 -3.71
C ASP A 162 7.21 -3.40 -4.25
N VAL A 163 7.07 -2.44 -3.33
CA VAL A 163 7.03 -1.01 -3.64
C VAL A 163 7.88 -0.28 -2.60
N VAL A 164 8.87 0.47 -3.09
CA VAL A 164 9.73 1.35 -2.29
C VAL A 164 9.48 2.77 -2.75
N VAL A 165 9.13 3.65 -1.80
CA VAL A 165 8.83 5.06 -2.10
C VAL A 165 9.96 5.92 -1.55
N GLU A 166 10.48 6.79 -2.42
CA GLU A 166 11.54 7.74 -2.13
C GLU A 166 11.01 9.17 -2.33
N ASN A 167 11.12 10.01 -1.32
CA ASN A 167 10.87 11.44 -1.48
C ASN A 167 12.12 12.07 -2.10
N LEU A 168 11.98 12.78 -3.22
CA LEU A 168 13.12 13.38 -3.90
C LEU A 168 13.58 14.64 -3.16
N ASP A 169 14.88 14.73 -2.90
CA ASP A 169 15.48 15.85 -2.18
C ASP A 169 15.28 17.17 -2.93
N GLY A 170 14.96 18.24 -2.18
CA GLY A 170 14.85 19.59 -2.71
C GLY A 170 13.50 19.95 -3.36
N ASP A 171 12.56 19.02 -3.49
CA ASP A 171 11.21 19.30 -3.97
C ASP A 171 10.15 18.60 -3.11
N ASP A 172 9.46 19.36 -2.26
CA ASP A 172 8.41 18.86 -1.37
C ASP A 172 7.21 18.23 -2.11
N GLN A 173 7.12 18.45 -3.42
CA GLN A 173 6.06 17.96 -4.28
C GLN A 173 6.51 16.82 -5.20
N ALA A 174 7.76 16.36 -5.11
CA ALA A 174 8.28 15.29 -5.96
C ALA A 174 8.58 14.01 -5.18
N PHE A 175 8.35 12.85 -5.82
CA PHE A 175 8.69 11.54 -5.28
C PHE A 175 8.96 10.54 -6.41
N ALA A 176 9.63 9.45 -6.06
CA ALA A 176 9.79 8.27 -6.90
C ALA A 176 9.23 7.03 -6.19
N ALA A 177 8.69 6.09 -6.95
CA ALA A 177 8.29 4.78 -6.46
C ALA A 177 8.92 3.69 -7.33
N ASP A 178 9.82 2.90 -6.73
CA ASP A 178 10.40 1.72 -7.35
C ASP A 178 9.50 0.52 -7.10
N LEU A 179 9.11 -0.15 -8.18
CA LEU A 179 8.10 -1.20 -8.19
C LEU A 179 8.73 -2.50 -8.70
N ARG A 180 8.45 -3.61 -8.02
CA ARG A 180 8.77 -4.95 -8.51
C ARG A 180 7.52 -5.82 -8.46
N ILE A 181 6.98 -6.10 -9.64
CA ILE A 181 5.76 -6.89 -9.81
C ILE A 181 6.14 -8.32 -10.19
N THR A 182 5.77 -9.30 -9.38
CA THR A 182 6.15 -10.70 -9.62
C THR A 182 5.18 -11.38 -10.59
N GLN A 183 5.71 -12.30 -11.40
CA GLN A 183 4.94 -13.09 -12.37
C GLN A 183 4.07 -12.22 -13.31
N PHE A 184 4.62 -11.08 -13.73
CA PHE A 184 3.87 -10.00 -14.36
C PHE A 184 3.10 -10.48 -15.60
N GLN A 185 3.76 -11.19 -16.52
CA GLN A 185 3.12 -11.62 -17.76
C GLN A 185 2.02 -12.66 -17.52
N LYS A 186 2.21 -13.57 -16.55
CA LYS A 186 1.21 -14.59 -16.20
C LYS A 186 -0.03 -13.93 -15.61
N ARG A 187 0.15 -13.03 -14.65
CA ARG A 187 -0.94 -12.30 -14.00
C ARG A 187 -1.70 -11.42 -14.99
N MET A 188 -1.01 -10.72 -15.90
CA MET A 188 -1.66 -9.94 -16.95
C MET A 188 -2.51 -10.80 -17.90
N LYS A 189 -2.04 -12.00 -18.26
CA LYS A 189 -2.78 -12.91 -19.16
C LYS A 189 -4.05 -13.47 -18.53
N ILE A 190 -4.08 -13.62 -17.21
CA ILE A 190 -5.13 -14.40 -16.55
C ILE A 190 -6.03 -13.52 -15.69
N SER A 191 -5.46 -12.76 -14.76
CA SER A 191 -6.20 -11.84 -13.88
C SER A 191 -6.60 -10.55 -14.58
N LYS A 192 -5.91 -10.19 -15.67
CA LYS A 192 -6.18 -9.01 -16.51
C LYS A 192 -6.06 -7.66 -15.82
N GLU A 193 -5.78 -7.62 -14.52
CA GLU A 193 -5.46 -6.42 -13.76
C GLU A 193 -4.42 -6.79 -12.69
N ILE A 194 -3.38 -5.97 -12.57
CA ILE A 194 -2.37 -6.03 -11.53
C ILE A 194 -2.25 -4.62 -10.96
N GLY A 195 -2.71 -4.41 -9.73
CA GLY A 195 -2.65 -3.13 -9.05
C GLY A 195 -1.64 -3.14 -7.92
N VAL A 196 -0.86 -2.07 -7.82
CA VAL A 196 -0.01 -1.77 -6.66
C VAL A 196 -0.40 -0.42 -6.07
N GLU A 197 -0.71 -0.46 -4.78
CA GLU A 197 -1.07 0.69 -3.94
C GLU A 197 0.12 1.12 -3.07
N PHE A 198 0.32 2.42 -2.89
CA PHE A 198 1.36 2.97 -2.02
C PHE A 198 1.01 4.37 -1.54
N ILE A 199 1.66 4.84 -0.48
CA ILE A 199 1.49 6.16 0.10
C ILE A 199 2.72 7.00 -0.25
N ALA A 200 2.49 8.17 -0.84
CA ALA A 200 3.54 9.14 -1.15
C ALA A 200 2.99 10.56 -1.04
N ARG A 201 3.75 11.47 -0.43
CA ARG A 201 3.40 12.89 -0.26
C ARG A 201 1.96 13.12 0.26
N GLY A 202 1.61 12.39 1.31
CA GLY A 202 0.30 12.49 1.98
C GLY A 202 -0.89 12.05 1.12
N ARG A 203 -0.66 11.23 0.09
CA ARG A 203 -1.68 10.69 -0.82
C ARG A 203 -1.49 9.19 -0.98
N MET A 204 -2.60 8.48 -1.17
CA MET A 204 -2.60 7.07 -1.51
C MET A 204 -2.81 6.92 -3.01
N TRP A 205 -1.89 6.21 -3.65
CA TRP A 205 -1.81 6.02 -5.09
C TRP A 205 -2.13 4.58 -5.44
N LYS A 206 -2.78 4.36 -6.59
CA LYS A 206 -2.87 3.06 -7.23
C LYS A 206 -2.27 3.16 -8.63
N LEU A 207 -1.19 2.43 -8.89
CA LEU A 207 -0.67 2.17 -10.23
C LEU A 207 -1.14 0.77 -10.65
N ALA A 208 -1.82 0.65 -11.78
CA ALA A 208 -2.33 -0.62 -12.26
C ALA A 208 -1.94 -0.89 -13.71
N PHE A 209 -1.61 -2.14 -13.99
CA PHE A 209 -1.51 -2.68 -15.34
C PHE A 209 -2.78 -3.47 -15.59
N LYS A 210 -3.53 -3.12 -16.64
CA LYS A 210 -4.83 -3.74 -16.90
C LYS A 210 -5.08 -3.97 -18.38
N VAL A 211 -5.87 -4.98 -18.70
CA VAL A 211 -6.33 -5.24 -20.06
C VAL A 211 -7.61 -4.45 -20.29
N SER A 212 -7.61 -3.56 -21.28
CA SER A 212 -8.79 -2.73 -21.57
C SER A 212 -10.00 -3.58 -21.94
N THR A 213 -11.11 -3.32 -21.24
CA THR A 213 -12.44 -3.84 -21.57
C THR A 213 -13.32 -2.82 -22.29
N ASN A 214 -12.91 -1.54 -22.30
CA ASN A 214 -13.75 -0.41 -22.69
C ASN A 214 -13.30 0.21 -24.01
N SER A 215 -14.15 1.08 -24.57
CA SER A 215 -13.96 1.75 -25.86
C SER A 215 -12.79 2.73 -25.95
N GLU A 216 -12.24 3.19 -24.82
CA GLU A 216 -11.14 4.18 -24.79
C GLU A 216 -9.84 3.61 -25.37
N ALA A 217 -9.66 2.30 -25.31
CA ALA A 217 -8.58 1.59 -25.98
C ALA A 217 -9.14 0.38 -26.73
N ARG A 218 -8.34 -0.21 -27.62
CA ARG A 218 -8.75 -1.44 -28.31
C ARG A 218 -9.02 -2.53 -27.25
N PRO A 219 -10.20 -3.19 -27.25
CA PRO A 219 -10.47 -4.28 -26.33
C PRO A 219 -9.36 -5.34 -26.39
N GLY A 220 -8.86 -5.75 -25.23
CA GLY A 220 -7.73 -6.68 -25.13
C GLY A 220 -6.34 -6.02 -25.14
N ALA A 221 -6.22 -4.73 -25.43
CA ALA A 221 -4.95 -4.01 -25.33
C ALA A 221 -4.54 -3.85 -23.87
N TRP A 222 -3.24 -3.96 -23.58
CA TRP A 222 -2.72 -3.66 -22.26
C TRP A 222 -2.64 -2.14 -22.07
N CYS A 223 -3.00 -1.69 -20.88
CA CYS A 223 -3.01 -0.31 -20.47
C CYS A 223 -2.34 -0.18 -19.11
N ILE A 224 -1.76 0.99 -18.86
CA ILE A 224 -1.30 1.39 -17.54
C ILE A 224 -2.23 2.47 -17.06
N SER A 225 -2.62 2.40 -15.79
CA SER A 225 -3.41 3.42 -15.15
C SER A 225 -2.85 3.88 -13.82
N LEU A 226 -3.04 5.18 -13.56
CA LEU A 226 -2.62 5.83 -12.32
C LEU A 226 -3.79 6.64 -11.78
N SER A 227 -4.13 6.40 -10.51
CA SER A 227 -5.23 7.07 -9.84
C SER A 227 -4.92 7.34 -8.36
N LEU A 228 -5.66 8.29 -7.78
CA LEU A 228 -5.71 8.50 -6.34
C LEU A 228 -6.73 7.55 -5.73
N MET A 229 -6.41 7.03 -4.54
CA MET A 229 -7.33 6.24 -3.74
C MET A 229 -8.10 7.12 -2.74
N GLU A 230 -9.06 6.47 -2.07
CA GLU A 230 -9.96 7.10 -1.11
C GLU A 230 -9.23 7.97 -0.08
N ASN A 231 -9.86 9.07 0.34
CA ASN A 231 -9.36 10.02 1.33
C ASN A 231 -8.10 10.81 0.92
N SER A 232 -7.59 10.64 -0.30
CA SER A 232 -6.46 11.42 -0.80
C SER A 232 -6.88 12.83 -1.21
N ALA A 233 -6.06 13.84 -0.92
CA ALA A 233 -6.33 15.18 -1.41
C ALA A 233 -6.18 15.24 -2.96
N PRO A 234 -7.11 15.90 -3.67
CA PRO A 234 -6.97 16.22 -5.09
C PRO A 234 -5.60 16.84 -5.46
N THR A 235 -5.12 16.58 -6.68
CA THR A 235 -3.82 17.08 -7.11
C THR A 235 -3.64 17.13 -8.63
N MET A 236 -2.79 18.04 -9.09
CA MET A 236 -2.27 18.05 -10.46
C MET A 236 -1.08 17.10 -10.57
N LEU A 237 -0.91 16.46 -11.72
CA LEU A 237 0.13 15.47 -11.91
C LEU A 237 0.92 15.69 -13.20
N ASP A 238 2.25 15.75 -13.07
CA ASP A 238 3.19 15.43 -14.15
C ASP A 238 4.07 14.26 -13.68
N SER A 239 4.02 13.15 -14.42
CA SER A 239 4.73 11.94 -14.04
C SER A 239 5.25 11.16 -15.24
N ARG A 240 6.23 10.32 -14.96
CA ARG A 240 6.89 9.44 -15.93
C ARG A 240 7.11 8.07 -15.29
N LEU A 241 6.63 7.04 -15.96
CA LEU A 241 6.96 5.66 -15.64
C LEU A 241 8.13 5.21 -16.51
N VAL A 242 9.19 4.73 -15.87
CA VAL A 242 10.39 4.20 -16.50
C VAL A 242 10.45 2.70 -16.29
N ILE A 243 10.55 1.92 -17.37
CA ILE A 243 10.74 0.48 -17.30
C ILE A 243 12.16 0.18 -17.81
N PRO A 244 13.11 -0.09 -16.91
CA PRO A 244 14.48 -0.38 -17.28
C PRO A 244 14.58 -1.75 -17.95
N TYR A 245 15.66 -1.92 -18.69
CA TYR A 245 16.03 -3.21 -19.23
C TYR A 245 16.33 -4.21 -18.09
N ALA A 246 15.86 -5.46 -18.21
CA ALA A 246 15.96 -6.42 -17.12
C ALA A 246 17.39 -6.94 -16.90
N GLN A 247 18.27 -6.89 -17.90
CA GLN A 247 19.66 -7.36 -17.73
C GLN A 247 20.59 -6.23 -17.36
N VAL A 248 20.92 -6.19 -16.07
CA VAL A 248 22.12 -5.53 -15.57
C VAL A 248 22.87 -6.57 -14.75
N SER A 249 23.53 -7.49 -15.45
CA SER A 249 24.61 -8.31 -14.88
C SER A 249 25.86 -7.93 -15.65
N SER A 250 26.47 -6.85 -15.21
CA SER A 250 27.64 -6.22 -15.83
C SER A 250 28.94 -6.90 -15.39
N ASP A 251 29.14 -8.17 -15.73
CA ASP A 251 30.41 -8.87 -15.46
C ASP A 251 31.05 -9.54 -16.69
N THR A 252 30.50 -9.36 -17.90
CA THR A 252 31.10 -9.94 -19.11
C THR A 252 31.73 -8.86 -20.00
N PRO A 253 33.05 -8.86 -20.22
CA PRO A 253 33.72 -7.85 -21.04
C PRO A 253 33.37 -7.99 -22.53
N ALA A 254 32.71 -6.94 -23.03
CA ALA A 254 32.74 -6.37 -24.38
C ALA A 254 32.78 -7.32 -25.59
N SER A 255 31.58 -7.68 -26.10
CA SER A 255 31.37 -7.87 -27.55
C SER A 255 30.83 -6.56 -28.16
N PRO A 256 31.52 -5.93 -29.13
CA PRO A 256 31.30 -4.52 -29.52
C PRO A 256 30.15 -4.24 -30.51
N SER A 257 29.17 -5.14 -30.71
CA SER A 257 28.14 -4.96 -31.75
C SER A 257 26.68 -5.00 -31.28
N GLY A 258 26.41 -4.93 -29.97
CA GLY A 258 25.04 -4.92 -29.45
C GLY A 258 24.42 -3.52 -29.47
N SER A 259 23.30 -3.35 -30.17
CA SER A 259 22.48 -2.14 -30.07
C SER A 259 22.14 -1.85 -28.61
N LYS A 260 22.48 -0.64 -28.14
CA LYS A 260 22.15 -0.19 -26.77
C LYS A 260 20.63 -0.24 -26.61
N LYS A 261 20.14 -1.12 -25.73
CA LYS A 261 18.71 -1.24 -25.46
C LYS A 261 18.32 -0.14 -24.48
N SER A 262 17.46 0.78 -24.92
CA SER A 262 17.01 1.92 -24.13
C SER A 262 15.87 1.53 -23.18
N PRO A 263 15.74 2.17 -22.00
CA PRO A 263 14.56 2.04 -21.16
C PRO A 263 13.28 2.49 -21.88
N ILE A 264 12.14 1.95 -21.46
CA ILE A 264 10.83 2.44 -21.90
C ILE A 264 10.47 3.63 -21.01
N HIS A 265 10.03 4.73 -21.62
CA HIS A 265 9.52 5.90 -20.92
C HIS A 265 8.05 6.13 -21.29
N ILE A 266 7.17 6.14 -20.29
CA ILE A 266 5.73 6.34 -20.46
C ILE A 266 5.35 7.59 -19.68
N ARG A 267 4.89 8.63 -20.38
CA ARG A 267 4.45 9.87 -19.74
C ARG A 267 3.00 9.74 -19.30
N MET A 268 2.72 10.15 -18.06
CA MET A 268 1.39 10.13 -17.44
C MET A 268 1.15 11.50 -16.79
N GLN A 269 0.34 12.34 -17.42
CA GLN A 269 0.09 13.71 -16.94
C GLN A 269 -1.39 14.05 -17.04
N THR A 270 -1.86 14.98 -16.19
CA THR A 270 -3.23 15.49 -16.23
C THR A 270 -3.26 16.97 -16.60
N SER A 271 -4.18 17.34 -17.49
CA SER A 271 -4.51 18.75 -17.76
C SER A 271 -5.40 19.34 -16.66
N ASP A 272 -6.19 18.49 -16.01
CA ASP A 272 -7.11 18.82 -14.93
C ASP A 272 -6.73 18.11 -13.62
N GLU A 273 -7.43 18.41 -12.54
CA GLU A 273 -7.13 17.86 -11.23
C GLU A 273 -7.48 16.36 -11.17
N LEU A 274 -6.50 15.54 -10.78
CA LEU A 274 -6.71 14.15 -10.45
C LEU A 274 -7.41 14.08 -9.09
N VAL A 275 -8.57 13.42 -9.05
CA VAL A 275 -9.39 13.30 -7.84
C VAL A 275 -9.67 11.84 -7.50
N PRO A 276 -9.83 11.50 -6.21
CA PRO A 276 -10.32 10.19 -5.81
C PRO A 276 -11.70 9.87 -6.41
N PRO A 277 -12.03 8.59 -6.64
CA PRO A 277 -13.29 8.16 -7.24
C PRO A 277 -14.54 8.73 -6.56
N GLU A 278 -14.54 8.85 -5.23
CA GLU A 278 -15.65 9.35 -4.42
C GLU A 278 -15.87 10.86 -4.48
N MET A 279 -14.84 11.62 -4.85
CA MET A 279 -14.88 13.09 -4.91
C MET A 279 -15.33 13.63 -6.28
N PHE A 280 -15.50 12.76 -7.26
CA PHE A 280 -15.81 13.16 -8.61
C PHE A 280 -17.22 13.71 -8.74
N LYS A 281 -17.32 15.03 -8.91
CA LYS A 281 -18.58 15.78 -9.01
C LYS A 281 -18.64 16.70 -10.22
N HIS A 282 -17.49 17.02 -10.83
CA HIS A 282 -17.39 18.08 -11.84
C HIS A 282 -16.85 17.56 -13.18
N THR A 283 -17.16 18.28 -14.25
CA THR A 283 -16.71 17.99 -15.62
C THR A 283 -15.21 18.17 -15.85
N HIS A 284 -14.53 18.93 -14.98
CA HIS A 284 -13.09 19.26 -15.07
C HIS A 284 -12.25 18.45 -14.07
N GLN A 285 -12.61 17.20 -13.84
CA GLN A 285 -11.88 16.32 -12.93
C GLN A 285 -11.46 15.06 -13.69
N VAL A 286 -10.29 14.53 -13.36
CA VAL A 286 -9.79 13.26 -13.89
C VAL A 286 -9.83 12.25 -12.75
N ARG A 287 -10.46 11.09 -12.97
CA ARG A 287 -10.46 9.99 -11.96
C ARG A 287 -9.21 9.13 -12.05
N GLU A 288 -8.73 8.95 -13.28
CA GLU A 288 -7.69 8.01 -13.60
C GLU A 288 -7.01 8.47 -14.89
N ILE A 289 -5.69 8.37 -14.92
CA ILE A 289 -4.90 8.53 -16.14
C ILE A 289 -4.80 7.16 -16.77
N LEU A 290 -5.21 7.01 -18.03
CA LEU A 290 -5.13 5.74 -18.76
C LEU A 290 -4.20 5.89 -19.97
N VAL A 291 -3.13 5.08 -20.02
CA VAL A 291 -2.18 5.06 -21.13
C VAL A 291 -2.19 3.69 -21.80
N PRO A 292 -2.68 3.57 -23.05
CA PRO A 292 -2.66 2.32 -23.79
C PRO A 292 -1.24 1.99 -24.28
N LEU A 293 -0.77 0.78 -23.97
CA LEU A 293 0.56 0.31 -24.37
C LEU A 293 0.66 -0.07 -25.85
N SER A 294 -0.48 -0.21 -26.53
CA SER A 294 -0.54 -0.52 -27.95
C SER A 294 -0.07 0.61 -28.86
N ALA A 295 0.02 1.85 -28.36
CA ALA A 295 0.33 3.03 -29.15
C ALA A 295 1.83 3.15 -29.50
N ASP A 296 2.70 2.56 -28.67
CA ASP A 296 4.15 2.62 -28.86
C ASP A 296 4.68 1.19 -29.06
N GLY A 297 5.30 0.96 -30.22
CA GLY A 297 5.81 -0.35 -30.63
C GLY A 297 6.81 -0.95 -29.64
N VAL A 298 7.53 -0.11 -28.89
CA VAL A 298 8.48 -0.58 -27.87
C VAL A 298 7.74 -1.17 -26.67
N VAL A 299 6.60 -0.61 -26.28
CA VAL A 299 5.88 -1.03 -25.08
C VAL A 299 5.13 -2.34 -25.28
N ARG A 300 4.69 -2.62 -26.52
CA ARG A 300 4.11 -3.92 -26.90
C ARG A 300 5.07 -5.09 -26.65
N THR A 301 6.38 -4.83 -26.55
CA THR A 301 7.33 -5.88 -26.19
C THR A 301 7.05 -6.52 -24.83
N LEU A 302 6.34 -5.84 -23.92
CA LEU A 302 5.95 -6.38 -22.61
C LEU A 302 4.94 -7.53 -22.70
N GLU A 303 4.17 -7.61 -23.79
CA GLU A 303 3.15 -8.65 -24.00
C GLU A 303 3.77 -10.00 -24.44
N TYR A 304 4.95 -9.95 -25.06
CA TYR A 304 5.58 -11.11 -25.67
C TYR A 304 6.46 -11.88 -24.69
N VAL A 305 6.42 -13.22 -24.78
CA VAL A 305 7.34 -14.08 -24.04
C VAL A 305 8.77 -13.79 -24.47
N GLY A 306 9.69 -13.71 -23.50
CA GLY A 306 11.08 -13.32 -23.76
C GLY A 306 11.27 -11.81 -23.90
N SER A 307 10.28 -11.01 -23.51
CA SER A 307 10.43 -9.56 -23.36
C SER A 307 11.67 -9.26 -22.53
N PRO A 308 12.56 -8.38 -23.01
CA PRO A 308 13.84 -8.22 -22.34
C PRO A 308 13.77 -7.16 -21.21
N TYR A 309 12.57 -6.66 -20.94
CA TYR A 309 12.21 -5.83 -19.79
C TYR A 309 11.64 -6.68 -18.62
N ILE A 310 11.41 -7.97 -18.84
CA ILE A 310 10.98 -8.91 -17.82
C ILE A 310 12.21 -9.66 -17.29
N GLY A 311 12.35 -9.68 -15.97
CA GLY A 311 13.42 -10.38 -15.27
C GLY A 311 13.41 -11.88 -15.53
N PRO A 312 14.55 -12.56 -15.32
CA PRO A 312 14.62 -14.02 -15.39
C PRO A 312 13.71 -14.71 -14.37
N ASP A 313 13.31 -13.99 -13.32
CA ASP A 313 12.36 -14.40 -12.29
C ASP A 313 10.89 -14.06 -12.64
N ASP A 314 10.60 -13.71 -13.90
CA ASP A 314 9.28 -13.28 -14.38
C ASP A 314 8.77 -12.00 -13.69
N SER A 315 9.68 -11.20 -13.11
CA SER A 315 9.33 -9.92 -12.48
C SER A 315 9.47 -8.74 -13.45
N LEU A 316 8.52 -7.80 -13.37
CA LEU A 316 8.63 -6.49 -14.00
C LEU A 316 9.18 -5.50 -12.97
N LYS A 317 10.28 -4.82 -13.31
CA LYS A 317 10.76 -3.66 -12.55
C LYS A 317 10.29 -2.39 -13.25
N ALA A 318 9.82 -1.41 -12.48
CA ALA A 318 9.46 -0.09 -12.98
C ALA A 318 9.77 0.98 -11.93
N ARG A 319 10.04 2.20 -12.37
CA ARG A 319 10.19 3.38 -11.51
C ARG A 319 9.19 4.43 -11.94
N LEU A 320 8.27 4.81 -11.06
CA LEU A 320 7.35 5.92 -11.28
C LEU A 320 7.94 7.18 -10.65
N GLU A 321 8.21 8.19 -11.47
CA GLU A 321 8.69 9.50 -11.04
C GLU A 321 7.55 10.50 -11.15
N VAL A 322 7.27 11.24 -10.06
CA VAL A 322 6.09 12.09 -9.94
C VAL A 322 6.47 13.47 -9.41
N LYS A 323 5.86 14.52 -9.97
CA LYS A 323 5.76 15.84 -9.34
C LYS A 323 4.30 16.29 -9.28
N LEU A 324 3.89 16.78 -8.12
CA LEU A 324 2.53 17.26 -7.84
C LEU A 324 2.34 18.71 -8.31
N ALA A 325 2.55 18.96 -9.60
CA ALA A 325 2.50 20.28 -10.21
C ALA A 325 1.74 20.26 -11.54
N LYS A 326 1.37 21.45 -12.05
CA LYS A 326 0.81 21.56 -13.40
C LYS A 326 1.87 21.21 -14.45
N PRO A 327 1.52 20.43 -15.49
CA PRO A 327 2.45 20.14 -16.57
C PRO A 327 3.00 21.44 -17.20
N GLY A 328 4.32 21.51 -17.36
CA GLY A 328 5.00 22.60 -18.07
C GLY A 328 5.40 23.82 -17.23
N GLN A 329 5.13 23.86 -15.92
CA GLN A 329 5.65 24.95 -15.06
C GLN A 329 7.10 24.74 -14.60
N ASP A 330 7.57 23.49 -14.54
CA ASP A 330 8.98 23.12 -14.36
C ASP A 330 9.14 21.71 -14.92
N CYS A 331 9.90 21.53 -16.01
CA CYS A 331 10.17 20.20 -16.54
C CYS A 331 10.94 19.37 -15.51
N ILE A 332 10.33 18.29 -15.02
CA ILE A 332 10.98 17.24 -14.20
C ILE A 332 12.12 16.56 -14.98
N ILE A 333 12.14 16.72 -16.31
CA ILE A 333 12.99 15.98 -17.23
C ILE A 333 13.93 16.96 -17.91
N CYS A 334 15.13 17.15 -17.34
CA CYS A 334 16.29 17.62 -18.10
C CYS A 334 17.02 16.42 -18.69
#